data_AF-A0A2R6G335-F1
#
_entry.id   AF-A0A2R6G335-F1
#
_cell.length_a   1.000
_cell.length_b   1.000
_cell.length_c   1.000
_cell.angle_alpha   90.00
_cell.angle_beta   90.00
_cell.angle_gamma   90.00
#
_symmetry.space_group_name_H-M   'P 1'
#
loop_
_entity.id
_entity.type
_entity.pdbx_description
1 polymer ?
#
loop_
_entity_poly.entity_id
_entity_poly.type
_entity_poly.pdbx_seq_one_letter_code
_entity_poly.pdbx_strand_id
1 'polypeptide(L)'
;MVVLGMTAVIGFGSQALDATEERSEFANAEQAMAQFDSKAAQVALGGSAVQSTTFGQTDGGYRVNGSKGWLRVDHFDHSGNNNTEVIANKTLGTVAYSNTGTEIAYQGGGVWRKDPAGEARMISPPEFHYRDATLTLPIVSVNGTDSAGGATTAVVDGSQDIPLYPNRSASYGFDGDPYDNPVDNGTVSVTVHSEYSAGWAEYFRTRTDGCVVTSDDTTTQVKNRCNIDDLSDFGIDIPSQDNTVSVYLLTPGTRGPFPMPGEGSAVDVRGLSGGHTLSEFNVTLRPDDTDSADFANLQWSMYAESGARQFEIHLRRQSGNDCSDTKVGVTVYYSGDGGETYQGWFGNRSYTTECFDSDGDGDDEAKLTADFVDDSDSDGNTTETDGTDPELNYTSLASSDLQHFNPSGAELLSSATIDEHAGSVGWESETYSSGSTEVIDRLLRHYLALMGPGIDLTVDDKNSDTISEDASSGVIRYPISGQYISFLHVTYDGIDVRLE
;
A
#
# COMPACT_ATOMS: atom_id res chain seq x y z
N MET A 1 -27.51 43.37 72.74
CA MET A 1 -26.26 42.72 72.32
C MET A 1 -26.64 41.42 71.60
N VAL A 2 -26.69 41.43 70.27
CA VAL A 2 -26.61 40.24 69.40
C VAL A 2 -25.99 40.72 68.09
N VAL A 3 -24.72 40.40 67.86
CA VAL A 3 -24.08 40.34 66.54
C VAL A 3 -23.24 39.08 66.58
N LEU A 4 -23.73 38.01 65.96
CA LEU A 4 -23.05 36.73 65.87
C LEU A 4 -23.06 36.29 64.40
N GLY A 5 -21.89 36.40 63.80
CA GLY A 5 -21.33 35.44 62.82
C GLY A 5 -22.09 35.19 61.53
N MET A 6 -21.82 36.00 60.50
CA MET A 6 -22.00 35.60 59.11
C MET A 6 -20.70 35.87 58.35
N THR A 7 -19.78 34.92 58.45
CA THR A 7 -18.60 34.86 57.56
C THR A 7 -18.12 33.42 57.54
N ALA A 8 -18.36 32.73 56.42
CA ALA A 8 -17.45 31.79 55.76
C ALA A 8 -18.21 30.74 54.94
N VAL A 9 -18.54 31.05 53.68
CA VAL A 9 -18.53 30.08 52.56
C VAL A 9 -18.18 30.85 51.27
N ILE A 10 -16.94 31.34 51.15
CA ILE A 10 -16.41 31.83 49.87
C ILE A 10 -14.94 31.38 49.83
N GLY A 11 -14.64 30.36 49.05
CA GLY A 11 -13.29 29.81 48.94
C GLY A 11 -13.19 28.61 48.01
N PHE A 12 -14.26 27.82 47.88
CA PHE A 12 -14.32 26.65 46.99
C PHE A 12 -15.14 26.87 45.71
N GLY A 13 -15.85 28.01 45.58
CA GLY A 13 -16.67 28.31 44.40
C GLY A 13 -15.92 28.94 43.24
N SER A 14 -14.88 29.73 43.49
CA SER A 14 -14.14 30.44 42.42
C SER A 14 -13.35 29.47 41.53
N GLN A 15 -12.61 28.52 42.12
CA GLN A 15 -11.84 27.54 41.35
C GLN A 15 -12.71 26.64 40.46
N ALA A 16 -13.97 26.40 40.85
CA ALA A 16 -14.92 25.63 40.06
C ALA A 16 -15.55 26.46 38.93
N LEU A 17 -15.74 27.77 39.14
CA LEU A 17 -16.24 28.70 38.12
C LEU A 17 -15.17 28.98 37.06
N ASP A 18 -13.93 29.27 37.47
CA ASP A 18 -12.80 29.52 36.57
C ASP A 18 -12.58 28.31 35.63
N ALA A 19 -12.63 27.09 36.18
CA ALA A 19 -12.52 25.86 35.38
C ALA A 19 -13.70 25.62 34.42
N THR A 20 -14.87 26.20 34.71
CA THR A 20 -16.06 26.09 33.84
C THR A 20 -16.02 27.13 32.73
N GLU A 21 -15.57 28.34 33.02
CA GLU A 21 -15.35 29.41 32.06
C GLU A 21 -14.29 29.00 31.03
N GLU A 22 -13.16 28.48 31.50
CA GLU A 22 -12.06 27.99 30.65
C GLU A 22 -12.52 26.85 29.70
N ARG A 23 -13.29 25.88 30.19
CA ARG A 23 -13.86 24.82 29.32
C ARG A 23 -14.81 25.37 28.26
N SER A 24 -15.62 26.38 28.63
CA SER A 24 -16.56 27.00 27.70
C SER A 24 -15.81 27.81 26.64
N GLU A 25 -14.73 28.47 27.02
CA GLU A 25 -13.85 29.19 26.10
C GLU A 25 -13.21 28.24 25.07
N PHE A 26 -12.66 27.10 25.51
CA PHE A 26 -12.10 26.12 24.57
C PHE A 26 -13.16 25.52 23.65
N ALA A 27 -14.37 25.24 24.15
CA ALA A 27 -15.46 24.76 23.29
C ALA A 27 -15.86 25.81 22.23
N ASN A 28 -15.88 27.09 22.59
CA ASN A 28 -16.14 28.18 21.64
C ASN A 28 -15.00 28.32 20.62
N ALA A 29 -13.74 28.18 21.06
CA ALA A 29 -12.58 28.21 20.17
C ALA A 29 -12.58 27.00 19.21
N GLU A 30 -12.87 25.79 19.68
CA GLU A 30 -13.04 24.59 18.85
C GLU A 30 -14.12 24.82 17.77
N GLN A 31 -15.28 25.39 18.13
CA GLN A 31 -16.34 25.70 17.17
C GLN A 31 -15.94 26.79 16.17
N ALA A 32 -15.26 27.85 16.62
CA ALA A 32 -14.80 28.93 15.76
C ALA A 32 -13.72 28.45 14.78
N MET A 33 -12.82 27.57 15.24
CA MET A 33 -11.79 26.95 14.41
C MET A 33 -12.37 25.95 13.41
N ALA A 34 -13.39 25.18 13.78
CA ALA A 34 -14.11 24.34 12.82
C ALA A 34 -14.85 25.16 11.74
N GLN A 35 -15.37 26.35 12.09
CA GLN A 35 -15.93 27.26 11.08
C GLN A 35 -14.84 27.85 10.19
N PHE A 36 -13.70 28.24 10.76
CA PHE A 36 -12.54 28.68 10.00
C PHE A 36 -12.06 27.62 9.02
N ASP A 37 -11.95 26.37 9.46
CA ASP A 37 -11.63 25.21 8.63
C ASP A 37 -12.57 25.10 7.42
N SER A 38 -13.89 25.10 7.65
CA SER A 38 -14.88 25.10 6.57
C SER A 38 -14.71 26.27 5.59
N LYS A 39 -14.34 27.46 6.07
CA LYS A 39 -14.07 28.63 5.23
C LYS A 39 -12.75 28.54 4.47
N ALA A 40 -11.72 28.00 5.09
CA ALA A 40 -10.44 27.74 4.46
C ALA A 40 -10.60 26.71 3.34
N ALA A 41 -11.33 25.61 3.56
CA ALA A 41 -11.64 24.62 2.53
C ALA A 41 -12.44 25.22 1.34
N GLN A 42 -13.38 26.14 1.59
CA GLN A 42 -14.10 26.86 0.53
C GLN A 42 -13.18 27.72 -0.35
N VAL A 43 -12.09 28.25 0.21
CA VAL A 43 -11.10 29.05 -0.51
C VAL A 43 -10.09 28.15 -1.22
N ALA A 44 -9.50 27.21 -0.50
CA ALA A 44 -8.48 26.29 -0.99
C ALA A 44 -9.02 25.35 -2.06
N LEU A 45 -10.22 24.79 -1.88
CA LEU A 45 -10.76 23.69 -2.71
C LEU A 45 -12.04 24.08 -3.46
N GLY A 46 -12.75 25.12 -3.00
CA GLY A 46 -14.07 25.50 -3.49
C GLY A 46 -14.11 26.68 -4.46
N GLY A 47 -12.95 27.24 -4.83
CA GLY A 47 -12.82 28.35 -5.79
C GLY A 47 -13.34 29.71 -5.32
N SER A 48 -13.62 29.88 -4.01
CA SER A 48 -13.96 31.19 -3.45
C SER A 48 -12.69 32.01 -3.25
N ALA A 49 -12.63 33.24 -3.77
CA ALA A 49 -11.42 34.06 -3.65
C ALA A 49 -11.10 34.45 -2.18
N VAL A 50 -12.12 34.84 -1.41
CA VAL A 50 -11.94 35.33 -0.03
C VAL A 50 -13.08 34.84 0.86
N GLN A 51 -12.76 34.45 2.09
CA GLN A 51 -13.72 34.19 3.17
C GLN A 51 -13.26 34.82 4.48
N SER A 52 -14.17 34.96 5.44
CA SER A 52 -13.84 35.48 6.78
C SER A 52 -14.61 34.74 7.87
N THR A 53 -13.97 34.56 9.02
CA THR A 53 -14.57 33.98 10.22
C THR A 53 -14.27 34.88 11.41
N THR A 54 -15.31 35.30 12.13
CA THR A 54 -15.14 36.06 13.37
C THR A 54 -14.82 35.11 14.50
N PHE A 55 -13.68 35.31 15.14
CA PHE A 55 -13.34 34.67 16.39
C PHE A 55 -13.98 35.45 17.55
N GLY A 56 -14.61 34.73 18.47
CA GLY A 56 -15.28 35.33 19.62
C GLY A 56 -14.31 36.10 20.52
N GLN A 57 -14.85 36.85 21.49
CA GLN A 57 -14.04 37.45 22.53
C GLN A 57 -13.39 36.34 23.39
N THR A 58 -12.07 36.34 23.49
CA THR A 58 -11.30 35.39 24.30
C THR A 58 -10.34 36.12 25.25
N ASP A 59 -9.95 35.45 26.32
CA ASP A 59 -8.85 35.83 27.20
C ASP A 59 -7.49 35.29 26.70
N GLY A 60 -7.53 34.28 25.81
CA GLY A 60 -6.36 33.81 25.06
C GLY A 60 -6.02 34.67 23.82
N GLY A 61 -5.14 34.13 22.98
CA GLY A 61 -4.68 34.80 21.75
C GLY A 61 -4.64 33.86 20.54
N TYR A 62 -4.86 34.45 19.36
CA TYR A 62 -4.73 33.80 18.06
C TYR A 62 -3.41 34.17 17.39
N ARG A 63 -2.81 33.20 16.69
CA ARG A 63 -1.56 33.40 15.94
C ARG A 63 -1.56 32.62 14.65
N VAL A 64 -1.12 33.27 13.57
CA VAL A 64 -0.79 32.65 12.29
C VAL A 64 0.72 32.41 12.24
N ASN A 65 1.14 31.24 11.76
CA ASN A 65 2.55 30.94 11.54
C ASN A 65 2.73 30.05 10.31
N GLY A 66 3.10 30.67 9.19
CA GLY A 66 3.28 29.96 7.92
C GLY A 66 4.51 29.06 7.82
N SER A 67 5.40 29.05 8.82
CA SER A 67 6.60 28.20 8.80
C SER A 67 6.47 26.94 9.68
N LYS A 68 5.28 26.67 10.23
CA LYS A 68 5.04 25.55 11.16
C LYS A 68 4.66 24.28 10.42
N GLY A 69 5.45 23.23 10.65
CA GLY A 69 5.23 21.90 10.10
C GLY A 69 5.39 21.82 8.58
N TRP A 70 5.51 20.59 8.08
CA TRP A 70 5.60 20.31 6.66
C TRP A 70 4.95 18.98 6.32
N LEU A 71 4.55 18.83 5.07
CA LEU A 71 4.09 17.59 4.47
C LEU A 71 4.93 17.28 3.24
N ARG A 72 5.35 16.03 3.14
CA ARG A 72 6.11 15.48 2.01
C ARG A 72 5.37 14.28 1.43
N VAL A 73 5.32 14.21 0.11
CA VAL A 73 4.82 13.07 -0.64
C VAL A 73 5.96 12.54 -1.48
N ASP A 74 6.38 11.31 -1.22
CA ASP A 74 7.42 10.62 -1.97
C ASP A 74 6.83 9.39 -2.66
N HIS A 75 7.30 9.12 -3.87
CA HIS A 75 7.04 7.88 -4.59
C HIS A 75 8.35 7.09 -4.67
N PHE A 76 8.49 6.12 -3.77
CA PHE A 76 9.65 5.24 -3.69
C PHE A 76 9.61 4.21 -4.80
N ASP A 77 10.77 3.96 -5.40
CA ASP A 77 10.99 3.04 -6.50
C ASP A 77 10.02 3.20 -7.68
N HIS A 78 9.62 4.44 -7.98
CA HIS A 78 8.64 4.69 -9.05
C HIS A 78 9.13 4.18 -10.43
N SER A 79 10.45 4.12 -10.66
CA SER A 79 10.99 3.65 -11.95
C SER A 79 11.55 2.23 -11.92
N GLY A 80 11.43 1.48 -10.81
CA GLY A 80 11.99 0.12 -10.70
C GLY A 80 13.52 0.08 -10.63
N ASN A 81 14.15 1.21 -10.28
CA ASN A 81 15.61 1.34 -10.17
C ASN A 81 16.02 1.81 -8.76
N ASN A 82 15.18 1.54 -7.77
CA ASN A 82 15.30 1.99 -6.39
C ASN A 82 15.51 3.52 -6.28
N ASN A 83 14.74 4.29 -7.06
CA ASN A 83 14.80 5.75 -7.06
C ASN A 83 13.55 6.37 -6.42
N THR A 84 13.69 7.52 -5.79
CA THR A 84 12.56 8.22 -5.15
C THR A 84 12.20 9.47 -5.93
N GLU A 85 10.95 9.56 -6.38
CA GLU A 85 10.40 10.80 -6.92
C GLU A 85 9.71 11.61 -5.81
N VAL A 86 10.09 12.89 -5.68
CA VAL A 86 9.49 13.79 -4.68
C VAL A 86 8.32 14.53 -5.31
N ILE A 87 7.11 14.00 -5.14
CA ILE A 87 5.88 14.60 -5.68
C ILE A 87 5.61 15.95 -5.00
N ALA A 88 5.80 16.03 -3.68
CA ALA A 88 5.57 17.24 -2.92
C ALA A 88 6.51 17.35 -1.71
N ASN A 89 6.95 18.57 -1.41
CA ASN A 89 7.55 18.93 -0.13
C ASN A 89 7.17 20.38 0.19
N LYS A 90 6.20 20.55 1.08
CA LYS A 90 5.51 21.82 1.31
C LYS A 90 5.36 22.09 2.80
N THR A 91 5.47 23.36 3.18
CA THR A 91 5.08 23.83 4.52
C THR A 91 3.57 23.74 4.68
N LEU A 92 3.10 23.40 5.89
CA LEU A 92 1.67 23.40 6.19
C LEU A 92 1.21 24.74 6.79
N GLY A 93 2.03 25.33 7.66
CA GLY A 93 1.65 26.50 8.45
C GLY A 93 0.58 26.17 9.51
N THR A 94 0.28 27.14 10.37
CA THR A 94 -0.78 27.01 11.39
C THR A 94 -1.56 28.30 11.60
N VAL A 95 -2.83 28.17 11.98
CA VAL A 95 -3.59 29.20 12.70
C VAL A 95 -3.96 28.61 14.06
N ALA A 96 -3.48 29.18 15.15
CA ALA A 96 -3.62 28.60 16.48
C ALA A 96 -4.23 29.58 17.48
N TYR A 97 -5.18 29.09 18.27
CA TYR A 97 -5.64 29.70 19.50
C TYR A 97 -4.90 29.07 20.68
N SER A 98 -4.36 29.88 21.59
CA SER A 98 -3.69 29.39 22.80
C SER A 98 -4.18 30.11 24.05
N ASN A 99 -4.51 29.34 25.10
CA ASN A 99 -4.74 29.83 26.45
C ASN A 99 -4.25 28.79 27.48
N THR A 100 -3.65 29.24 28.58
CA THR A 100 -3.25 28.39 29.74
C THR A 100 -2.48 27.09 29.39
N GLY A 101 -1.78 27.07 28.25
CA GLY A 101 -1.01 25.91 27.75
C GLY A 101 -1.82 24.89 26.92
N THR A 102 -3.13 25.11 26.74
CA THR A 102 -3.94 24.38 25.76
C THR A 102 -3.95 25.15 24.45
N GLU A 103 -3.82 24.44 23.34
CA GLU A 103 -3.83 25.00 21.99
C GLU A 103 -4.90 24.32 21.13
N ILE A 104 -5.64 25.12 20.35
CA ILE A 104 -6.52 24.68 19.27
C ILE A 104 -5.94 25.21 17.96
N ALA A 105 -5.54 24.34 17.05
CA ALA A 105 -4.81 24.74 15.86
C ALA A 105 -5.40 24.14 14.58
N TYR A 106 -5.55 24.99 13.57
CA TYR A 106 -5.81 24.58 12.19
C TYR A 106 -4.48 24.33 11.49
N GLN A 107 -4.32 23.15 10.89
CA GLN A 107 -3.16 22.77 10.07
C GLN A 107 -3.52 21.68 9.06
N GLY A 108 -3.10 21.85 7.80
CA GLY A 108 -3.28 20.84 6.74
C GLY A 108 -4.74 20.49 6.49
N GLY A 109 -5.64 21.45 6.71
CA GLY A 109 -7.08 21.25 6.58
C GLY A 109 -7.77 20.56 7.75
N GLY A 110 -7.05 20.24 8.83
CA GLY A 110 -7.64 19.68 10.05
C GLY A 110 -7.53 20.63 11.23
N VAL A 111 -8.40 20.43 12.23
CA VAL A 111 -8.33 21.15 13.52
C VAL A 111 -7.89 20.18 14.59
N TRP A 112 -6.86 20.56 15.33
CA TRP A 112 -6.20 19.78 16.36
C TRP A 112 -6.33 20.48 17.70
N ARG A 113 -6.47 19.70 18.77
CA ARG A 113 -6.36 20.19 20.14
C ARG A 113 -5.19 19.55 20.84
N LYS A 114 -4.34 20.36 21.48
CA LYS A 114 -3.20 19.91 22.28
C LYS A 114 -3.30 20.51 23.68
N ASP A 115 -3.51 19.66 24.68
CA ASP A 115 -3.50 20.07 26.09
C ASP A 115 -2.04 20.03 26.64
N PRO A 116 -1.68 20.75 27.72
CA PRO A 116 -0.28 20.96 28.16
C PRO A 116 0.57 19.71 28.37
N ALA A 117 -0.05 18.58 28.72
CA ALA A 117 0.61 17.30 29.00
C ALA A 117 0.01 16.14 28.19
N GLY A 118 -0.84 16.45 27.20
CA GLY A 118 -1.56 15.48 26.40
C GLY A 118 -1.03 15.40 24.97
N GLU A 119 -1.29 14.27 24.32
CA GLU A 119 -1.14 14.14 22.88
C GLU A 119 -2.18 15.00 22.14
N ALA A 120 -1.83 15.41 20.92
CA ALA A 120 -2.76 16.14 20.09
C ALA A 120 -3.92 15.23 19.67
N ARG A 121 -5.15 15.72 19.79
CA ARG A 121 -6.37 15.04 19.34
C ARG A 121 -7.03 15.77 18.20
N MET A 122 -7.64 15.01 17.30
CA MET A 122 -8.40 15.55 16.18
C MET A 122 -9.74 16.12 16.64
N ILE A 123 -10.08 17.32 16.19
CA ILE A 123 -11.39 17.97 16.34
C ILE A 123 -12.13 17.95 15.00
N SER A 124 -11.44 18.28 13.90
CA SER A 124 -11.91 18.09 12.54
C SER A 124 -10.86 17.36 11.69
N PRO A 125 -11.29 16.52 10.73
CA PRO A 125 -10.37 15.73 9.92
C PRO A 125 -9.56 16.60 8.96
N PRO A 126 -8.29 16.25 8.68
CA PRO A 126 -7.49 16.92 7.68
C PRO A 126 -7.89 16.58 6.24
N GLU A 127 -7.30 17.29 5.28
CA GLU A 127 -7.48 17.05 3.84
C GLU A 127 -6.65 15.84 3.38
N PHE A 128 -7.04 14.65 3.82
CA PHE A 128 -6.50 13.37 3.38
C PHE A 128 -7.68 12.41 3.12
N HIS A 129 -8.03 12.23 1.84
CA HIS A 129 -9.19 11.44 1.45
C HIS A 129 -8.72 10.16 0.78
N TYR A 130 -8.60 9.11 1.59
CA TYR A 130 -8.35 7.77 1.09
C TYR A 130 -9.66 6.96 1.01
N ARG A 131 -9.91 6.29 -0.12
CA ARG A 131 -11.03 5.35 -0.31
C ARG A 131 -10.77 4.47 -1.53
N ASP A 132 -11.03 3.17 -1.43
CA ASP A 132 -11.02 2.23 -2.57
C ASP A 132 -9.75 2.36 -3.44
N ALA A 133 -8.56 2.29 -2.81
CA ALA A 133 -7.25 2.49 -3.42
C ALA A 133 -7.05 3.86 -4.12
N THR A 134 -7.86 4.86 -3.79
CA THR A 134 -7.73 6.23 -4.29
C THR A 134 -7.36 7.17 -3.14
N LEU A 135 -6.21 7.85 -3.26
CA LEU A 135 -5.83 8.95 -2.39
C LEU A 135 -6.02 10.29 -3.11
N THR A 136 -6.88 11.15 -2.56
CA THR A 136 -6.94 12.57 -2.90
C THR A 136 -6.37 13.38 -1.76
N LEU A 137 -5.29 14.11 -2.03
CA LEU A 137 -4.50 14.85 -1.05
C LEU A 137 -4.30 16.32 -1.47
N PRO A 138 -5.23 17.19 -1.10
CA PRO A 138 -5.04 18.62 -1.18
C PRO A 138 -4.12 19.12 -0.06
N ILE A 139 -2.95 19.64 -0.42
CA ILE A 139 -1.98 20.17 0.55
C ILE A 139 -2.33 21.63 0.83
N VAL A 140 -3.18 21.85 1.83
CA VAL A 140 -3.56 23.20 2.26
C VAL A 140 -2.45 23.83 3.10
N SER A 141 -1.84 24.90 2.57
CA SER A 141 -0.71 25.61 3.17
C SER A 141 -1.11 27.01 3.65
N VAL A 142 -1.05 27.24 4.95
CA VAL A 142 -1.29 28.54 5.58
C VAL A 142 -0.05 29.42 5.46
N ASN A 143 -0.23 30.63 4.93
CA ASN A 143 0.77 31.70 4.89
C ASN A 143 0.36 32.83 5.84
N GLY A 144 1.36 33.48 6.46
CA GLY A 144 1.16 34.63 7.34
C GLY A 144 1.90 34.51 8.67
N THR A 145 1.94 35.62 9.42
CA THR A 145 2.65 35.72 10.72
C THR A 145 1.88 36.52 11.77
N ASP A 146 0.60 36.81 11.50
CA ASP A 146 -0.21 37.72 12.30
C ASP A 146 -0.50 37.15 13.70
N SER A 147 -0.79 38.04 14.65
CA SER A 147 -1.23 37.65 16.00
C SER A 147 -2.23 38.66 16.54
N ALA A 148 -3.29 38.18 17.17
CA ALA A 148 -4.33 39.01 17.76
C ALA A 148 -4.81 38.43 19.10
N GLY A 149 -5.34 39.28 19.98
CA GLY A 149 -5.97 38.87 21.24
C GLY A 149 -7.31 39.56 21.42
N GLY A 150 -8.20 38.99 22.22
CA GLY A 150 -9.59 39.45 22.32
C GLY A 150 -10.41 39.12 21.08
N ALA A 151 -11.47 39.91 20.82
CA ALA A 151 -12.27 39.75 19.61
C ALA A 151 -11.47 40.08 18.35
N THR A 152 -11.38 39.12 17.43
CA THR A 152 -10.64 39.28 16.16
C THR A 152 -11.40 38.60 15.02
N THR A 153 -11.14 39.00 13.78
CA THR A 153 -11.67 38.31 12.60
C THR A 153 -10.51 37.77 11.77
N ALA A 154 -10.58 36.49 11.41
CA ALA A 154 -9.67 35.92 10.44
C ALA A 154 -10.22 36.10 9.03
N VAL A 155 -9.39 36.62 8.13
CA VAL A 155 -9.66 36.72 6.69
C VAL A 155 -8.75 35.76 5.96
N VAL A 156 -9.31 34.92 5.10
CA VAL A 156 -8.62 33.91 4.31
C VAL A 156 -8.73 34.26 2.83
N ASP A 157 -7.61 34.33 2.13
CA ASP A 157 -7.52 34.61 0.69
C ASP A 157 -6.78 33.46 -0.02
N GLY A 158 -7.26 33.08 -1.21
CA GLY A 158 -6.67 32.02 -2.01
C GLY A 158 -5.47 32.56 -2.80
N SER A 159 -4.29 31.97 -2.60
CA SER A 159 -3.06 32.44 -3.23
C SER A 159 -2.58 31.55 -4.38
N GLN A 160 -2.78 30.23 -4.29
CA GLN A 160 -2.30 29.25 -5.27
C GLN A 160 -3.21 28.01 -5.29
N ASP A 161 -3.35 27.41 -6.47
CA ASP A 161 -3.94 26.08 -6.74
C ASP A 161 -3.06 25.45 -7.83
N ILE A 162 -2.30 24.41 -7.47
CA ILE A 162 -1.30 23.79 -8.34
C ILE A 162 -1.48 22.28 -8.31
N PRO A 163 -1.81 21.62 -9.44
CA PRO A 163 -1.77 20.17 -9.53
C PRO A 163 -0.31 19.68 -9.49
N LEU A 164 -0.02 18.74 -8.60
CA LEU A 164 1.31 18.12 -8.43
C LEU A 164 1.32 16.69 -8.99
N TYR A 165 0.23 15.95 -8.85
CA TYR A 165 0.06 14.62 -9.45
C TYR A 165 -1.41 14.42 -9.87
N PRO A 166 -1.68 13.82 -11.04
CA PRO A 166 -0.73 13.26 -12.02
C PRO A 166 0.10 14.31 -12.77
N ASN A 167 1.27 13.91 -13.26
CA ASN A 167 2.18 14.78 -14.02
C ASN A 167 2.60 14.12 -15.34
N ARG A 168 1.72 14.18 -16.34
CA ARG A 168 1.93 13.63 -17.70
C ARG A 168 3.11 14.20 -18.49
N SER A 169 3.79 15.22 -17.96
CA SER A 169 5.02 15.74 -18.56
C SER A 169 6.28 14.99 -18.10
N ALA A 170 6.16 14.22 -17.02
CA ALA A 170 7.16 13.26 -16.55
C ALA A 170 6.79 11.83 -17.00
N SER A 171 7.70 10.89 -16.80
CA SER A 171 7.53 9.47 -17.16
C SER A 171 8.07 8.57 -16.06
N TYR A 172 7.55 7.35 -15.94
CA TYR A 172 8.08 6.31 -15.04
C TYR A 172 9.49 5.82 -15.42
N GLY A 173 10.01 6.20 -16.59
CA GLY A 173 11.43 6.08 -16.93
C GLY A 173 11.87 4.75 -17.56
N PHE A 174 11.22 3.63 -17.24
CA PHE A 174 11.55 2.31 -17.82
C PHE A 174 10.87 2.07 -19.17
N ASP A 175 9.55 2.23 -19.22
CA ASP A 175 8.74 1.98 -20.43
C ASP A 175 8.39 3.25 -21.21
N GLY A 176 8.77 4.41 -20.66
CA GLY A 176 8.42 5.72 -21.22
C GLY A 176 6.97 6.13 -20.98
N ASP A 177 6.21 5.34 -20.23
CA ASP A 177 4.84 5.64 -19.86
C ASP A 177 4.73 6.95 -19.07
N PRO A 178 3.68 7.75 -19.32
CA PRO A 178 3.49 9.01 -18.64
C PRO A 178 3.28 8.78 -17.14
N TYR A 179 3.82 9.68 -16.33
CA TYR A 179 3.63 9.66 -14.88
C TYR A 179 2.20 10.11 -14.52
N ASP A 180 1.26 9.18 -14.66
CA ASP A 180 -0.19 9.36 -14.56
C ASP A 180 -0.83 8.26 -13.72
N ASN A 181 -2.15 8.31 -13.55
CA ASN A 181 -2.92 7.22 -12.97
C ASN A 181 -3.27 6.13 -14.02
N PRO A 182 -3.35 4.84 -13.63
CA PRO A 182 -3.07 4.30 -12.29
C PRO A 182 -1.63 4.52 -11.83
N VAL A 183 -1.42 4.66 -10.52
CA VAL A 183 -0.07 4.78 -9.97
C VAL A 183 0.61 3.42 -10.11
N ASP A 184 1.70 3.41 -10.86
CA ASP A 184 2.47 2.20 -11.13
C ASP A 184 3.76 2.20 -10.30
N ASN A 185 4.15 0.99 -9.90
CA ASN A 185 5.41 0.65 -9.26
C ASN A 185 5.69 1.27 -7.89
N GLY A 186 6.37 0.52 -7.02
CA GLY A 186 6.93 1.05 -5.78
C GLY A 186 5.91 1.34 -4.67
N THR A 187 6.12 2.45 -3.96
CA THR A 187 5.32 2.79 -2.75
C THR A 187 5.17 4.30 -2.61
N VAL A 188 3.93 4.76 -2.43
CA VAL A 188 3.65 6.17 -2.14
C VAL A 188 3.66 6.36 -0.64
N SER A 189 4.40 7.36 -0.16
CA SER A 189 4.36 7.78 1.23
C SER A 189 3.86 9.20 1.39
N VAL A 190 3.15 9.44 2.50
CA VAL A 190 2.81 10.77 2.97
C VAL A 190 3.41 10.96 4.36
N THR A 191 4.42 11.82 4.45
CA THR A 191 5.11 12.15 5.70
C THR A 191 4.70 13.53 6.17
N VAL A 192 4.26 13.61 7.43
CA VAL A 192 3.88 14.86 8.09
C VAL A 192 4.79 15.08 9.29
N HIS A 193 5.49 16.20 9.30
CA HIS A 193 6.18 16.71 10.48
C HIS A 193 5.35 17.82 11.11
N SER A 194 4.84 17.56 12.31
CA SER A 194 3.86 18.42 12.98
C SER A 194 3.85 18.21 14.49
N GLU A 195 3.72 19.30 15.24
CA GLU A 195 3.45 19.24 16.69
C GLU A 195 2.15 18.48 17.06
N TYR A 196 1.32 18.16 16.07
CA TYR A 196 0.09 17.38 16.16
C TYR A 196 0.22 15.96 15.56
N SER A 197 1.44 15.46 15.36
CA SER A 197 1.72 14.17 14.69
C SER A 197 0.96 12.97 15.28
N ALA A 198 0.72 12.95 16.59
CA ALA A 198 -0.07 11.90 17.23
C ALA A 198 -1.52 11.86 16.70
N GLY A 199 -2.15 13.01 16.52
CA GLY A 199 -3.49 13.12 15.94
C GLY A 199 -3.52 12.75 14.45
N TRP A 200 -2.49 13.13 13.69
CA TRP A 200 -2.31 12.67 12.32
C TRP A 200 -2.17 11.14 12.23
N ALA A 201 -1.37 10.55 13.12
CA ALA A 201 -1.17 9.10 13.16
C ALA A 201 -2.46 8.34 13.50
N GLU A 202 -3.25 8.85 14.46
CA GLU A 202 -4.58 8.30 14.75
C GLU A 202 -5.48 8.39 13.52
N TYR A 203 -5.55 9.56 12.87
CA TYR A 203 -6.37 9.76 11.68
C TYR A 203 -6.00 8.80 10.54
N PHE A 204 -4.71 8.70 10.18
CA PHE A 204 -4.25 7.79 9.13
C PHE A 204 -4.66 6.35 9.41
N ARG A 205 -4.46 5.85 10.64
CA ARG A 205 -4.85 4.49 11.04
C ARG A 205 -6.35 4.23 10.97
N THR A 206 -7.18 5.26 11.12
CA THR A 206 -8.64 5.12 10.96
C THR A 206 -9.11 5.18 9.50
N ARG A 207 -8.28 5.72 8.61
CA ARG A 207 -8.68 6.06 7.25
C ARG A 207 -8.16 5.07 6.20
N THR A 208 -7.07 4.39 6.49
CA THR A 208 -6.39 3.46 5.59
C THR A 208 -5.81 2.31 6.40
N ASP A 209 -5.73 1.14 5.77
CA ASP A 209 -5.02 -0.04 6.30
C ASP A 209 -3.52 0.00 5.93
N GLY A 210 -3.04 1.14 5.40
CA GLY A 210 -1.65 1.41 5.09
C GLY A 210 -0.74 1.35 6.32
N CYS A 211 0.55 1.14 6.08
CA CYS A 211 1.52 1.09 7.16
C CYS A 211 1.74 2.51 7.72
N VAL A 212 1.22 2.79 8.92
CA VAL A 212 1.44 4.07 9.61
C VAL A 212 2.59 3.93 10.60
N VAL A 213 3.61 4.77 10.48
CA VAL A 213 4.85 4.76 11.28
C VAL A 213 5.10 6.13 11.89
N THR A 214 5.39 6.17 13.19
CA THR A 214 5.78 7.41 13.89
C THR A 214 7.24 7.38 14.29
N SER A 215 7.80 8.54 14.63
CA SER A 215 9.19 8.66 15.12
C SER A 215 9.46 7.90 16.42
N ASP A 216 8.42 7.57 17.18
CA ASP A 216 8.54 6.86 18.47
C ASP A 216 8.41 5.33 18.31
N ASP A 217 8.11 4.84 17.11
CA ASP A 217 8.01 3.42 16.85
C ASP A 217 9.39 2.72 16.88
N THR A 218 9.37 1.44 17.23
CA THR A 218 10.53 0.55 17.06
C THR A 218 10.34 -0.32 15.83
N THR A 219 11.44 -0.78 15.22
CA THR A 219 11.39 -1.71 14.07
C THR A 219 10.47 -2.89 14.32
N THR A 220 10.54 -3.53 15.49
CA THR A 220 9.67 -4.67 15.83
C THR A 220 8.19 -4.29 15.87
N GLN A 221 7.84 -3.10 16.38
CA GLN A 221 6.45 -2.64 16.40
C GLN A 221 5.92 -2.39 14.99
N VAL A 222 6.74 -1.78 14.12
CA VAL A 222 6.37 -1.55 12.72
C VAL A 222 6.19 -2.87 11.98
N LYS A 223 7.17 -3.79 12.08
CA LYS A 223 7.10 -5.12 11.46
C LYS A 223 5.83 -5.86 11.86
N ASN A 224 5.50 -5.89 13.15
CA ASN A 224 4.29 -6.56 13.63
C ASN A 224 3.00 -5.88 13.16
N ARG A 225 2.96 -4.53 13.16
CA ARG A 225 1.76 -3.77 12.81
C ARG A 225 1.48 -3.76 11.31
N CYS A 226 2.54 -3.65 10.52
CA CYS A 226 2.47 -3.62 9.07
C CYS A 226 2.59 -5.02 8.45
N ASN A 227 2.87 -6.03 9.28
CA ASN A 227 3.00 -7.43 8.91
C ASN A 227 4.06 -7.66 7.83
N ILE A 228 5.23 -7.08 8.07
CA ILE A 228 6.36 -7.06 7.14
C ILE A 228 7.63 -7.57 7.83
N ASP A 229 8.32 -8.50 7.18
CA ASP A 229 9.53 -9.13 7.73
C ASP A 229 10.77 -8.27 7.54
N ASP A 230 10.86 -7.53 6.45
CA ASP A 230 11.90 -6.54 6.20
C ASP A 230 11.26 -5.22 5.76
N LEU A 231 11.58 -4.12 6.47
CA LEU A 231 11.05 -2.80 6.13
C LEU A 231 11.70 -2.25 4.85
N SER A 232 12.95 -2.64 4.59
CA SER A 232 13.75 -2.13 3.48
C SER A 232 13.22 -2.59 2.13
N ASP A 233 12.65 -3.79 2.08
CA ASP A 233 11.97 -4.34 0.93
C ASP A 233 10.84 -3.42 0.43
N PHE A 234 10.17 -2.70 1.35
CA PHE A 234 9.03 -1.81 1.05
C PHE A 234 9.42 -0.32 1.00
N GLY A 235 10.71 0.02 1.12
CA GLY A 235 11.15 1.41 1.27
C GLY A 235 10.54 2.13 2.50
N ILE A 236 10.16 1.36 3.53
CA ILE A 236 9.53 1.90 4.74
C ILE A 236 10.61 2.33 5.73
N ASP A 237 10.69 3.63 5.98
CA ASP A 237 11.59 4.19 6.98
C ASP A 237 10.84 4.58 8.28
N ILE A 238 11.49 4.33 9.41
CA ILE A 238 11.07 4.93 10.68
C ILE A 238 11.59 6.38 10.71
N PRO A 239 10.71 7.39 10.81
CA PRO A 239 11.13 8.78 10.82
C PRO A 239 12.10 9.05 11.98
N SER A 240 13.30 9.55 11.67
CA SER A 240 14.30 9.89 12.70
C SER A 240 14.04 11.23 13.40
N GLN A 241 13.18 12.07 12.81
CA GLN A 241 12.84 13.38 13.35
C GLN A 241 11.61 13.27 14.26
N ASP A 242 11.72 13.76 15.50
CA ASP A 242 10.60 13.86 16.44
C ASP A 242 9.38 14.54 15.80
N ASN A 243 8.18 14.22 16.29
CA ASN A 243 6.92 14.81 15.80
C ASN A 243 6.67 14.52 14.31
N THR A 244 7.10 13.36 13.83
CA THR A 244 6.92 12.96 12.43
C THR A 244 6.13 11.67 12.34
N VAL A 245 5.20 11.62 11.40
CA VAL A 245 4.41 10.43 11.05
C VAL A 245 4.46 10.23 9.54
N SER A 246 4.63 8.99 9.11
CA SER A 246 4.50 8.57 7.71
C SER A 246 3.37 7.56 7.58
N VAL A 247 2.59 7.66 6.51
CA VAL A 247 1.74 6.56 6.04
C VAL A 247 2.27 6.09 4.68
N TYR A 248 2.42 4.77 4.53
CA TYR A 248 2.90 4.13 3.32
C TYR A 248 1.75 3.35 2.67
N LEU A 249 1.51 3.63 1.39
CA LEU A 249 0.50 3.00 0.55
C LEU A 249 1.19 2.30 -0.63
N LEU A 250 0.92 1.01 -0.78
CA LEU A 250 1.58 0.18 -1.77
C LEU A 250 0.90 0.32 -3.13
N THR A 251 1.64 0.56 -4.20
CA THR A 251 1.07 0.44 -5.53
C THR A 251 0.84 -1.05 -5.80
N PRO A 252 -0.35 -1.50 -6.19
CA PRO A 252 -0.47 -2.81 -6.81
C PRO A 252 0.37 -2.72 -8.10
N GLY A 253 1.28 -3.66 -8.35
CA GLY A 253 2.01 -3.74 -9.62
C GLY A 253 1.03 -4.03 -10.76
N THR A 254 1.37 -4.98 -11.63
CA THR A 254 0.41 -5.44 -12.64
C THR A 254 -0.90 -5.90 -11.98
N ARG A 255 -2.05 -5.35 -12.41
CA ARG A 255 -3.37 -5.73 -11.90
C ARG A 255 -4.37 -5.88 -13.04
N GLY A 256 -5.02 -7.04 -13.06
CA GLY A 256 -5.94 -7.46 -14.11
C GLY A 256 -5.22 -8.26 -15.20
N PRO A 257 -5.78 -8.29 -16.41
CA PRO A 257 -5.15 -8.95 -17.55
C PRO A 257 -3.83 -8.28 -17.93
N PHE A 258 -2.83 -9.09 -18.28
CA PHE A 258 -1.55 -8.65 -18.81
C PHE A 258 -1.17 -9.47 -20.07
N PRO A 259 -0.55 -8.83 -21.08
CA PRO A 259 0.08 -9.57 -22.18
C PRO A 259 1.26 -10.37 -21.63
N MET A 260 1.48 -11.59 -22.12
CA MET A 260 2.62 -12.37 -21.63
C MET A 260 3.93 -11.67 -22.02
N PRO A 261 4.84 -11.41 -21.07
CA PRO A 261 6.16 -10.90 -21.40
C PRO A 261 6.91 -11.90 -22.29
N GLY A 262 7.66 -11.43 -23.29
CA GLY A 262 8.56 -12.28 -24.05
C GLY A 262 9.70 -12.85 -23.19
N GLU A 263 10.43 -13.85 -23.70
CA GLU A 263 11.57 -14.46 -23.00
C GLU A 263 12.54 -13.40 -22.41
N GLY A 264 12.88 -13.56 -21.13
CA GLY A 264 13.76 -12.67 -20.38
C GLY A 264 13.12 -11.33 -19.98
N SER A 265 11.86 -11.09 -20.33
CA SER A 265 11.06 -9.96 -19.85
C SER A 265 10.17 -10.39 -18.69
N ALA A 266 9.73 -9.43 -17.89
CA ALA A 266 9.02 -9.71 -16.63
C ALA A 266 7.66 -9.03 -16.55
N VAL A 267 6.79 -9.60 -15.72
CA VAL A 267 5.58 -8.94 -15.21
C VAL A 267 5.84 -8.51 -13.76
N ASP A 268 5.57 -7.24 -13.44
CA ASP A 268 5.69 -6.74 -12.05
C ASP A 268 4.55 -7.33 -11.22
N VAL A 269 4.91 -8.22 -10.31
CA VAL A 269 4.04 -8.91 -9.37
C VAL A 269 4.37 -8.43 -7.96
N ARG A 270 3.37 -8.41 -7.07
CA ARG A 270 3.56 -7.95 -5.70
C ARG A 270 3.46 -9.11 -4.71
N GLY A 271 4.61 -9.49 -4.17
CA GLY A 271 4.76 -10.46 -3.07
C GLY A 271 4.56 -9.80 -1.72
N LEU A 272 3.34 -9.44 -1.39
CA LEU A 272 3.12 -8.62 -0.21
C LEU A 272 3.02 -9.48 1.03
N SER A 273 3.97 -9.29 1.93
CA SER A 273 3.98 -9.94 3.24
C SER A 273 2.75 -9.54 4.06
N GLY A 274 2.17 -10.53 4.71
CA GLY A 274 1.18 -10.35 5.75
C GLY A 274 -0.25 -10.84 5.47
N GLY A 275 -0.42 -11.74 4.52
CA GLY A 275 -1.72 -12.36 4.29
C GLY A 275 -1.91 -13.09 2.96
N HIS A 276 -0.88 -13.16 2.11
CA HIS A 276 -0.98 -13.67 0.75
C HIS A 276 -1.97 -12.87 -0.08
N THR A 277 -1.52 -11.80 -0.70
CA THR A 277 -2.42 -10.80 -1.28
C THR A 277 -2.84 -11.12 -2.71
N LEU A 278 -2.48 -12.27 -3.27
CA LEU A 278 -2.99 -12.67 -4.57
C LEU A 278 -4.41 -13.22 -4.40
N SER A 279 -5.37 -12.66 -5.12
CA SER A 279 -6.75 -13.18 -5.20
C SER A 279 -7.02 -13.90 -6.52
N GLU A 280 -6.18 -13.67 -7.52
CA GLU A 280 -6.22 -14.39 -8.79
C GLU A 280 -4.80 -14.37 -9.36
N PHE A 281 -4.31 -15.51 -9.82
CA PHE A 281 -3.14 -15.60 -10.68
C PHE A 281 -3.29 -16.81 -11.60
N ASN A 282 -3.55 -16.55 -12.88
CA ASN A 282 -3.59 -17.57 -13.92
C ASN A 282 -2.85 -17.11 -15.16
N VAL A 283 -2.39 -18.07 -15.95
CA VAL A 283 -1.80 -17.85 -17.27
C VAL A 283 -2.54 -18.67 -18.32
N THR A 284 -2.78 -18.07 -19.47
CA THR A 284 -3.25 -18.74 -20.68
C THR A 284 -2.12 -18.73 -21.69
N LEU A 285 -1.55 -19.90 -21.94
CA LEU A 285 -0.48 -20.11 -22.90
C LEU A 285 -1.05 -20.59 -24.24
N ARG A 286 -0.43 -20.12 -25.31
CA ARG A 286 -0.64 -20.60 -26.68
C ARG A 286 0.64 -21.27 -27.18
N PRO A 287 0.55 -22.40 -27.91
CA PRO A 287 1.74 -22.98 -28.50
C PRO A 287 2.30 -22.01 -29.55
N ASP A 288 3.58 -22.10 -29.88
CA ASP A 288 4.09 -21.37 -31.04
C ASP A 288 3.48 -21.92 -32.34
N ASP A 289 2.83 -21.05 -33.11
CA ASP A 289 2.13 -21.39 -34.36
C ASP A 289 3.08 -21.91 -35.45
N THR A 290 4.40 -21.74 -35.26
CA THR A 290 5.42 -22.25 -36.16
C THR A 290 5.57 -23.76 -36.11
N ASP A 291 5.27 -24.37 -34.96
CA ASP A 291 5.37 -25.79 -34.71
C ASP A 291 3.95 -26.32 -34.51
N SER A 292 3.39 -27.03 -35.51
CA SER A 292 2.07 -27.69 -35.50
C SER A 292 2.00 -28.85 -34.48
N ALA A 293 2.56 -28.63 -33.30
CA ALA A 293 2.96 -29.59 -32.30
C ALA A 293 2.04 -29.53 -31.08
N ASP A 294 1.11 -28.58 -30.98
CA ASP A 294 0.04 -28.53 -29.96
C ASP A 294 0.55 -28.84 -28.54
N PHE A 295 1.58 -28.12 -28.08
CA PHE A 295 2.28 -28.33 -26.80
C PHE A 295 3.07 -29.64 -26.67
N ALA A 296 3.35 -30.36 -27.75
CA ALA A 296 4.15 -31.57 -27.71
C ALA A 296 5.58 -31.32 -27.20
N ASN A 297 6.08 -30.09 -27.21
CA ASN A 297 7.37 -29.74 -26.64
C ASN A 297 7.28 -28.79 -25.43
N LEU A 298 6.08 -28.55 -24.88
CA LEU A 298 5.84 -27.56 -23.83
C LEU A 298 6.87 -27.64 -22.69
N GLN A 299 7.59 -26.54 -22.53
CA GLN A 299 8.54 -26.30 -21.45
C GLN A 299 8.65 -24.81 -21.17
N TRP A 300 7.81 -24.29 -20.27
CA TRP A 300 7.71 -22.86 -20.03
C TRP A 300 7.76 -22.55 -18.54
N SER A 301 8.40 -21.46 -18.17
CA SER A 301 8.53 -21.06 -16.76
C SER A 301 8.39 -19.57 -16.52
N MET A 302 8.05 -19.26 -15.28
CA MET A 302 8.13 -17.95 -14.69
C MET A 302 9.03 -18.01 -13.46
N TYR A 303 10.03 -17.14 -13.36
CA TYR A 303 10.99 -17.16 -12.28
C TYR A 303 11.28 -15.76 -11.72
N ALA A 304 11.77 -15.69 -10.49
CA ALA A 304 12.21 -14.45 -9.85
C ALA A 304 13.41 -14.70 -8.94
N GLU A 305 14.25 -13.68 -8.80
CA GLU A 305 15.37 -13.64 -7.85
C GLU A 305 15.31 -12.33 -7.05
N SER A 306 15.42 -12.43 -5.73
CA SER A 306 15.49 -11.26 -4.83
C SER A 306 16.52 -11.50 -3.74
N GLY A 307 17.68 -10.86 -3.87
CA GLY A 307 18.82 -11.13 -2.98
C GLY A 307 19.29 -12.58 -3.09
N ALA A 308 19.13 -13.36 -2.02
CA ALA A 308 19.42 -14.80 -2.00
C ALA A 308 18.18 -15.66 -2.24
N ARG A 309 17.00 -15.06 -2.34
CA ARG A 309 15.75 -15.78 -2.58
C ARG A 309 15.61 -16.08 -4.06
N GLN A 310 15.22 -17.31 -4.38
CA GLN A 310 14.97 -17.80 -5.74
C GLN A 310 13.59 -18.46 -5.76
N PHE A 311 12.80 -18.17 -6.79
CA PHE A 311 11.47 -18.72 -6.97
C PHE A 311 11.22 -19.07 -8.44
N GLU A 312 10.65 -20.24 -8.73
CA GLU A 312 10.28 -20.62 -10.09
C GLU A 312 9.00 -21.48 -10.13
N ILE A 313 8.13 -21.14 -11.08
CA ILE A 313 6.99 -21.96 -11.51
C ILE A 313 7.33 -22.49 -12.90
N HIS A 314 7.30 -23.80 -13.07
CA HIS A 314 7.62 -24.43 -14.35
C HIS A 314 6.49 -25.38 -14.79
N LEU A 315 6.02 -25.16 -16.01
CA LEU A 315 4.99 -25.94 -16.70
C LEU A 315 5.64 -26.80 -17.77
N ARG A 316 5.41 -28.12 -17.69
CA ARG A 316 6.02 -29.08 -18.61
C ARG A 316 5.07 -30.18 -18.99
N ARG A 317 5.06 -30.53 -20.27
CA ARG A 317 4.32 -31.70 -20.77
C ARG A 317 4.77 -32.99 -20.07
N GLN A 318 3.78 -33.80 -19.66
CA GLN A 318 3.97 -35.11 -19.05
C GLN A 318 3.54 -36.26 -19.98
N SER A 319 2.41 -36.08 -20.68
CA SER A 319 1.89 -37.06 -21.63
C SER A 319 0.90 -36.41 -22.60
N GLY A 320 0.50 -37.13 -23.65
CA GLY A 320 -0.35 -36.58 -24.71
C GLY A 320 0.46 -35.84 -25.78
N ASN A 321 -0.20 -35.57 -26.90
CA ASN A 321 0.37 -34.94 -28.09
C ASN A 321 -0.73 -34.35 -28.99
N ASP A 322 -1.87 -34.00 -28.38
CA ASP A 322 -3.06 -33.48 -29.06
C ASP A 322 -3.63 -32.32 -28.22
N CYS A 323 -4.31 -31.39 -28.85
CA CYS A 323 -4.82 -30.16 -28.24
C CYS A 323 -5.78 -30.42 -27.07
N SER A 324 -6.44 -31.59 -26.99
CA SER A 324 -7.44 -31.91 -25.94
C SER A 324 -7.00 -32.94 -24.88
N ASP A 325 -5.82 -33.56 -25.01
CA ASP A 325 -5.36 -34.62 -24.09
C ASP A 325 -3.92 -34.44 -23.60
N THR A 326 -3.27 -33.34 -23.96
CA THR A 326 -1.93 -33.06 -23.44
C THR A 326 -2.00 -32.73 -21.95
N LYS A 327 -1.40 -33.60 -21.14
CA LYS A 327 -1.32 -33.48 -19.69
C LYS A 327 -0.05 -32.74 -19.30
N VAL A 328 -0.21 -31.70 -18.50
CA VAL A 328 0.86 -30.79 -18.09
C VAL A 328 1.09 -30.93 -16.59
N GLY A 329 2.36 -31.06 -16.21
CA GLY A 329 2.79 -31.05 -14.81
C GLY A 329 3.27 -29.66 -14.45
N VAL A 330 3.18 -29.34 -13.17
CA VAL A 330 3.65 -28.07 -12.60
C VAL A 330 4.68 -28.35 -11.52
N THR A 331 5.73 -27.54 -11.51
CA THR A 331 6.76 -27.53 -10.47
C THR A 331 6.79 -26.16 -9.83
N VAL A 332 6.85 -26.10 -8.50
CA VAL A 332 7.12 -24.89 -7.73
C VAL A 332 8.43 -25.11 -6.98
N TYR A 333 9.38 -24.19 -7.16
CA TYR A 333 10.68 -24.19 -6.51
C TYR A 333 10.86 -22.92 -5.71
N TYR A 334 11.40 -23.07 -4.50
CA TYR A 334 11.82 -21.95 -3.67
C TYR A 334 13.16 -22.27 -2.97
N SER A 335 14.06 -21.29 -2.95
CA SER A 335 15.27 -21.31 -2.12
C SER A 335 15.43 -19.96 -1.44
N GLY A 336 15.81 -19.95 -0.16
CA GLY A 336 16.13 -18.73 0.58
C GLY A 336 17.63 -18.45 0.72
N ASP A 337 18.48 -19.33 0.19
CA ASP A 337 19.93 -19.35 0.42
C ASP A 337 20.76 -19.40 -0.86
N GLY A 338 20.20 -18.92 -1.99
CA GLY A 338 20.88 -18.87 -3.28
C GLY A 338 21.04 -20.25 -3.94
N GLY A 339 20.17 -21.20 -3.58
CA GLY A 339 20.13 -22.53 -4.16
C GLY A 339 21.05 -23.55 -3.48
N GLU A 340 21.57 -23.29 -2.27
CA GLU A 340 22.29 -24.30 -1.49
C GLU A 340 21.32 -25.38 -0.99
N THR A 341 20.16 -24.95 -0.48
CA THR A 341 19.02 -25.80 -0.15
C THR A 341 17.75 -25.28 -0.82
N TYR A 342 16.73 -26.15 -0.94
CA TYR A 342 15.46 -25.75 -1.54
C TYR A 342 14.26 -26.49 -0.99
N GLN A 343 13.09 -25.89 -1.24
CA GLN A 343 11.77 -26.48 -1.11
C GLN A 343 11.25 -26.77 -2.53
N GLY A 344 10.93 -28.03 -2.81
CA GLY A 344 10.55 -28.49 -4.15
C GLY A 344 9.20 -29.17 -4.14
N TRP A 345 8.30 -28.71 -5.02
CA TRP A 345 6.93 -29.18 -5.11
C TRP A 345 6.59 -29.60 -6.53
N PHE A 346 6.03 -30.80 -6.69
CA PHE A 346 5.72 -31.33 -8.02
C PHE A 346 4.31 -31.93 -8.09
N GLY A 347 3.54 -31.44 -9.05
CA GLY A 347 2.21 -31.92 -9.40
C GLY A 347 2.25 -32.62 -10.76
N ASN A 348 1.84 -33.89 -10.80
CA ASN A 348 1.81 -34.65 -12.04
C ASN A 348 0.44 -34.54 -12.72
N ARG A 349 0.41 -34.08 -13.98
CA ARG A 349 -0.84 -33.90 -14.76
C ARG A 349 -1.84 -32.92 -14.13
N SER A 350 -1.33 -31.87 -13.51
CA SER A 350 -2.10 -30.80 -12.88
C SER A 350 -3.04 -30.07 -13.83
N TYR A 351 -2.66 -29.92 -15.10
CA TYR A 351 -3.47 -29.24 -16.11
C TYR A 351 -3.62 -30.10 -17.37
N THR A 352 -4.65 -29.79 -18.16
CA THR A 352 -4.88 -30.39 -19.49
C THR A 352 -5.10 -29.27 -20.50
N THR A 353 -4.54 -29.42 -21.70
CA THR A 353 -4.78 -28.49 -22.81
C THR A 353 -6.21 -28.59 -23.31
N GLU A 354 -6.71 -27.51 -23.92
CA GLU A 354 -8.03 -27.45 -24.53
C GLU A 354 -7.91 -27.04 -26.00
N CYS A 355 -8.84 -27.51 -26.84
CA CYS A 355 -9.01 -27.03 -28.21
C CYS A 355 -10.14 -26.01 -28.25
N PHE A 356 -9.95 -24.89 -28.95
CA PHE A 356 -10.95 -23.85 -29.10
C PHE A 356 -10.72 -23.05 -30.38
N ASP A 357 -11.74 -22.96 -31.24
CA ASP A 357 -11.82 -22.07 -32.39
C ASP A 357 -11.80 -20.59 -31.95
N SER A 358 -10.60 -20.01 -31.92
CA SER A 358 -10.31 -18.71 -31.36
C SER A 358 -10.66 -17.56 -32.29
N ASP A 359 -10.65 -17.78 -33.61
CA ASP A 359 -10.87 -16.75 -34.62
C ASP A 359 -12.18 -16.95 -35.42
N GLY A 360 -12.90 -18.05 -35.18
CA GLY A 360 -14.17 -18.37 -35.80
C GLY A 360 -14.03 -18.89 -37.23
N ASP A 361 -12.84 -19.33 -37.65
CA ASP A 361 -12.59 -19.87 -38.98
C ASP A 361 -13.03 -21.35 -39.12
N GLY A 362 -13.27 -22.01 -37.98
CA GLY A 362 -13.76 -23.38 -37.88
C GLY A 362 -12.67 -24.44 -37.67
N ASP A 363 -11.41 -24.04 -37.58
CA ASP A 363 -10.30 -24.87 -37.08
C ASP A 363 -10.15 -24.62 -35.56
N ASP A 364 -9.76 -25.66 -34.80
CA ASP A 364 -9.59 -25.53 -33.35
C ASP A 364 -8.12 -25.28 -33.00
N GLU A 365 -7.81 -24.22 -32.25
CA GLU A 365 -6.46 -23.97 -31.74
C GLU A 365 -6.27 -24.54 -30.33
N ALA A 366 -5.07 -25.06 -30.05
CA ALA A 366 -4.71 -25.46 -28.70
C ALA A 366 -4.51 -24.24 -27.78
N LYS A 367 -4.90 -24.40 -26.52
CA LYS A 367 -4.51 -23.50 -25.42
C LYS A 367 -4.28 -24.29 -24.14
N LEU A 368 -3.51 -23.72 -23.23
CA LEU A 368 -3.38 -24.19 -21.86
C LEU A 368 -3.75 -23.05 -20.92
N THR A 369 -4.77 -23.25 -20.10
CA THR A 369 -5.04 -22.36 -18.95
C THR A 369 -4.52 -23.05 -17.70
N ALA A 370 -3.51 -22.44 -17.07
CA ALA A 370 -2.99 -22.87 -15.78
C ALA A 370 -3.47 -21.88 -14.73
N ASP A 371 -4.43 -22.32 -13.92
CA ASP A 371 -4.90 -21.56 -12.77
C ASP A 371 -4.04 -21.90 -11.55
N PHE A 372 -3.37 -20.90 -10.99
CA PHE A 372 -2.46 -21.10 -9.88
C PHE A 372 -3.02 -20.61 -8.55
N VAL A 373 -3.76 -19.50 -8.57
CA VAL A 373 -4.39 -18.87 -7.41
C VAL A 373 -5.75 -18.40 -7.86
N ASP A 374 -6.81 -18.81 -7.17
CA ASP A 374 -8.17 -18.35 -7.46
C ASP A 374 -8.96 -18.01 -6.18
N ASP A 375 -10.00 -17.20 -6.38
CA ASP A 375 -11.03 -16.91 -5.38
C ASP A 375 -12.33 -17.56 -5.89
N SER A 376 -12.39 -18.89 -5.79
CA SER A 376 -13.38 -19.72 -6.50
C SER A 376 -14.84 -19.37 -6.15
N ASP A 377 -15.12 -18.80 -4.98
CA ASP A 377 -16.45 -18.32 -4.58
C ASP A 377 -16.61 -16.78 -4.60
N SER A 378 -15.52 -16.06 -4.89
CA SER A 378 -15.45 -14.59 -4.96
C SER A 378 -15.91 -13.89 -3.68
N ASP A 379 -15.78 -14.55 -2.53
CA ASP A 379 -16.13 -13.97 -1.23
C ASP A 379 -14.99 -13.12 -0.63
N GLY A 380 -13.83 -13.12 -1.27
CA GLY A 380 -12.62 -12.42 -0.85
C GLY A 380 -11.76 -13.21 0.13
N ASN A 381 -12.17 -14.42 0.52
CA ASN A 381 -11.40 -15.37 1.31
C ASN A 381 -10.61 -16.29 0.38
N THR A 382 -9.44 -15.81 0.04
CA THR A 382 -8.57 -16.47 -0.92
C THR A 382 -7.68 -17.53 -0.25
N THR A 383 -7.93 -17.86 1.03
CA THR A 383 -7.16 -18.89 1.78
C THR A 383 -7.83 -20.27 1.80
N GLU A 384 -9.00 -20.39 1.17
CA GLU A 384 -9.71 -21.66 1.04
C GLU A 384 -9.05 -22.55 0.00
N THR A 385 -9.02 -23.85 0.26
CA THR A 385 -8.58 -24.84 -0.73
C THR A 385 -9.80 -25.35 -1.47
N ASP A 386 -9.86 -25.24 -2.79
CA ASP A 386 -10.88 -25.92 -3.59
C ASP A 386 -10.36 -27.29 -4.06
N GLY A 387 -11.26 -28.24 -4.27
CA GLY A 387 -10.95 -29.54 -4.87
C GLY A 387 -10.50 -29.46 -6.33
N THR A 388 -10.53 -28.28 -6.95
CA THR A 388 -9.98 -28.02 -8.29
C THR A 388 -8.52 -27.61 -8.27
N ASP A 389 -7.97 -27.20 -7.12
CA ASP A 389 -6.59 -26.79 -7.01
C ASP A 389 -5.64 -27.98 -7.20
N PRO A 390 -4.63 -27.86 -8.08
CA PRO A 390 -3.61 -28.87 -8.20
C PRO A 390 -2.91 -29.15 -6.86
N GLU A 391 -2.93 -30.42 -6.44
CA GLU A 391 -2.16 -30.92 -5.30
C GLU A 391 -0.72 -31.27 -5.74
N LEU A 392 0.28 -30.71 -5.06
CA LEU A 392 1.69 -30.91 -5.34
C LEU A 392 2.35 -31.69 -4.21
N ASN A 393 3.30 -32.56 -4.56
CA ASN A 393 4.07 -33.36 -3.61
C ASN A 393 5.38 -32.66 -3.28
N TYR A 394 5.72 -32.58 -1.99
CA TYR A 394 7.03 -32.13 -1.54
C TYR A 394 8.09 -33.19 -1.87
N THR A 395 8.97 -32.93 -2.83
CA THR A 395 9.87 -33.92 -3.41
C THR A 395 11.17 -33.32 -3.95
N SER A 396 12.20 -34.15 -4.10
CA SER A 396 13.42 -33.76 -4.81
C SER A 396 13.14 -33.55 -6.29
N LEU A 397 13.76 -32.53 -6.86
CA LEU A 397 13.60 -32.14 -8.26
C LEU A 397 14.81 -32.57 -9.09
N ALA A 398 14.56 -33.05 -10.31
CA ALA A 398 15.59 -33.26 -11.31
C ALA A 398 15.87 -31.95 -12.08
N SER A 399 17.02 -31.87 -12.76
CA SER A 399 17.32 -30.71 -13.63
C SER A 399 16.34 -30.49 -14.78
N SER A 400 15.49 -31.48 -15.08
CA SER A 400 14.42 -31.37 -16.07
C SER A 400 13.11 -30.80 -15.52
N ASP A 401 13.00 -30.70 -14.20
CA ASP A 401 11.81 -30.24 -13.50
C ASP A 401 11.84 -28.73 -13.30
N LEU A 402 12.98 -28.08 -13.58
CA LEU A 402 13.16 -26.64 -13.64
C LEU A 402 13.69 -26.22 -15.00
N GLN A 403 13.40 -24.98 -15.35
CA GLN A 403 13.84 -24.31 -16.54
C GLN A 403 15.02 -23.39 -16.25
N HIS A 404 14.82 -22.45 -15.33
CA HIS A 404 15.76 -21.38 -15.04
C HIS A 404 16.81 -21.82 -14.02
N PHE A 405 16.35 -22.26 -12.85
CA PHE A 405 17.23 -22.75 -11.80
C PHE A 405 17.65 -24.20 -12.04
N ASN A 406 18.69 -24.63 -11.33
CA ASN A 406 19.18 -25.99 -11.42
C ASN A 406 19.34 -26.59 -10.02
N PRO A 407 18.53 -27.61 -9.66
CA PRO A 407 18.62 -28.24 -8.35
C PRO A 407 19.81 -29.21 -8.24
N SER A 408 20.61 -29.39 -9.30
CA SER A 408 21.74 -30.31 -9.30
C SER A 408 22.82 -29.88 -8.32
N GLY A 409 23.02 -30.70 -7.28
CA GLY A 409 23.99 -30.42 -6.21
C GLY A 409 23.41 -29.65 -5.02
N ALA A 410 22.18 -29.17 -5.13
CA ALA A 410 21.41 -28.61 -4.02
C ALA A 410 20.70 -29.73 -3.24
N GLU A 411 20.46 -29.51 -1.95
CA GLU A 411 19.75 -30.47 -1.10
C GLU A 411 18.29 -30.03 -0.88
N LEU A 412 17.33 -30.94 -1.09
CA LEU A 412 15.95 -30.72 -0.65
C LEU A 412 15.96 -30.62 0.88
N LEU A 413 15.36 -29.57 1.44
CA LEU A 413 15.20 -29.44 2.89
C LEU A 413 14.46 -30.66 3.45
N SER A 414 15.02 -31.30 4.47
CA SER A 414 14.43 -32.52 5.06
C SER A 414 13.02 -32.29 5.63
N SER A 415 12.76 -31.06 6.05
CA SER A 415 11.46 -30.56 6.44
C SER A 415 11.38 -29.06 6.14
N ALA A 416 10.24 -28.61 5.65
CA ALA A 416 9.90 -27.19 5.50
C ALA A 416 8.73 -26.88 6.44
N THR A 417 8.93 -25.95 7.37
CA THR A 417 7.84 -25.40 8.18
C THR A 417 7.46 -24.09 7.52
N ILE A 418 6.19 -23.96 7.12
CA ILE A 418 5.64 -22.71 6.59
C ILE A 418 5.01 -21.99 7.78
N ASP A 419 5.70 -20.99 8.34
CA ASP A 419 5.27 -20.25 9.54
C ASP A 419 5.61 -18.75 9.52
N GLU A 420 6.15 -18.25 8.42
CA GLU A 420 6.63 -16.88 8.26
C GLU A 420 5.52 -15.83 8.47
N HIS A 421 4.27 -16.14 8.11
CA HIS A 421 3.07 -15.31 8.34
C HIS A 421 2.02 -16.00 9.22
N ALA A 422 2.41 -16.95 10.09
CA ALA A 422 1.53 -17.66 11.03
C ALA A 422 0.66 -16.74 11.90
N GLY A 423 1.12 -15.48 12.13
CA GLY A 423 0.40 -14.47 12.89
C GLY A 423 -0.84 -13.90 12.18
N SER A 424 -0.93 -14.06 10.86
CA SER A 424 -2.00 -13.52 10.00
C SER A 424 -2.67 -14.55 9.10
N VAL A 425 -1.98 -15.65 8.81
CA VAL A 425 -2.45 -16.70 7.90
C VAL A 425 -2.62 -17.99 8.69
N GLY A 426 -3.88 -18.41 8.89
CA GLY A 426 -4.21 -19.50 9.81
C GLY A 426 -3.69 -20.89 9.42
N TRP A 427 -3.33 -21.11 8.15
CA TRP A 427 -2.78 -22.39 7.69
C TRP A 427 -1.25 -22.44 7.76
N GLU A 428 -0.56 -21.30 7.89
CA GLU A 428 0.90 -21.25 7.99
C GLU A 428 1.38 -21.63 9.39
N SER A 429 1.27 -22.92 9.70
CA SER A 429 1.96 -23.54 10.84
C SER A 429 2.30 -25.01 10.56
N GLU A 430 2.11 -25.42 9.31
CA GLU A 430 2.25 -26.80 8.88
C GLU A 430 3.72 -27.10 8.56
N THR A 431 4.10 -28.35 8.80
CA THR A 431 5.45 -28.84 8.51
C THR A 431 5.37 -29.97 7.50
N TYR A 432 6.05 -29.76 6.38
CA TYR A 432 6.09 -30.66 5.25
C TYR A 432 7.41 -31.42 5.24
N SER A 433 7.36 -32.68 4.83
CA SER A 433 8.52 -33.54 4.62
C SER A 433 8.32 -34.31 3.33
N SER A 434 9.34 -35.05 2.88
CA SER A 434 9.25 -35.76 1.59
C SER A 434 7.99 -36.64 1.51
N GLY A 435 7.16 -36.40 0.48
CA GLY A 435 5.88 -37.06 0.27
C GLY A 435 4.66 -36.40 0.93
N SER A 436 4.84 -35.32 1.71
CA SER A 436 3.73 -34.44 2.09
C SER A 436 3.12 -33.77 0.85
N THR A 437 1.85 -33.37 0.95
CA THR A 437 1.15 -32.64 -0.12
C THR A 437 0.68 -31.27 0.35
N GLU A 438 0.56 -30.34 -0.59
CA GLU A 438 -0.08 -29.04 -0.42
C GLU A 438 -0.63 -28.57 -1.79
N VAL A 439 -1.65 -27.71 -1.78
CA VAL A 439 -2.23 -27.15 -3.01
C VAL A 439 -1.38 -26.00 -3.56
N ILE A 440 -1.36 -25.87 -4.89
CA ILE A 440 -0.57 -24.84 -5.58
C ILE A 440 -0.92 -23.42 -5.16
N ASP A 441 -2.20 -23.14 -4.91
CA ASP A 441 -2.70 -21.84 -4.45
C ASP A 441 -1.92 -21.34 -3.23
N ARG A 442 -1.93 -22.15 -2.16
CA ARG A 442 -1.22 -21.87 -0.90
C ARG A 442 0.28 -21.69 -1.09
N LEU A 443 0.90 -22.53 -1.93
CA LEU A 443 2.34 -22.47 -2.18
C LEU A 443 2.75 -21.18 -2.90
N LEU A 444 2.07 -20.80 -3.98
CA LEU A 444 2.42 -19.58 -4.71
C LEU A 444 2.20 -18.34 -3.86
N ARG A 445 1.07 -18.29 -3.19
CA ARG A 445 0.72 -17.25 -2.24
C ARG A 445 1.79 -17.02 -1.19
N HIS A 446 2.28 -18.11 -0.59
CA HIS A 446 3.34 -18.10 0.39
C HIS A 446 4.67 -17.65 -0.20
N TYR A 447 5.17 -18.35 -1.22
CA TYR A 447 6.50 -18.06 -1.75
C TYR A 447 6.59 -16.71 -2.44
N LEU A 448 5.55 -16.28 -3.16
CA LEU A 448 5.52 -14.93 -3.72
C LEU A 448 5.55 -13.90 -2.58
N ALA A 449 4.80 -14.07 -1.50
CA ALA A 449 4.90 -13.18 -0.33
C ALA A 449 6.31 -13.12 0.28
N LEU A 450 7.09 -14.22 0.21
CA LEU A 450 8.49 -14.23 0.66
C LEU A 450 9.46 -13.55 -0.33
N MET A 451 9.14 -13.45 -1.62
CA MET A 451 10.05 -12.85 -2.60
C MET A 451 10.21 -11.34 -2.46
N GLY A 452 9.38 -10.69 -1.63
CA GLY A 452 9.41 -9.25 -1.38
C GLY A 452 8.31 -8.52 -2.16
N PRO A 453 8.10 -7.23 -1.88
CA PRO A 453 6.90 -6.57 -2.30
C PRO A 453 6.84 -6.29 -3.77
N GLY A 454 7.96 -6.16 -4.47
CA GLY A 454 8.05 -6.14 -5.93
C GLY A 454 8.78 -7.38 -6.40
N ILE A 455 8.19 -8.08 -7.36
CA ILE A 455 8.70 -9.31 -7.95
C ILE A 455 8.64 -9.12 -9.46
N ASP A 456 9.79 -9.05 -10.09
CA ASP A 456 9.86 -9.17 -11.54
C ASP A 456 9.77 -10.64 -11.93
N LEU A 457 8.54 -11.12 -12.15
CA LEU A 457 8.30 -12.50 -12.53
C LEU A 457 8.62 -12.66 -14.02
N THR A 458 9.82 -13.16 -14.29
CA THR A 458 10.45 -13.21 -15.61
C THR A 458 10.10 -14.49 -16.35
N VAL A 459 9.78 -14.39 -17.64
CA VAL A 459 9.47 -15.54 -18.49
C VAL A 459 10.76 -16.21 -19.01
N ASP A 460 10.82 -17.53 -18.98
CA ASP A 460 11.90 -18.35 -19.57
C ASP A 460 11.32 -19.57 -20.30
N ASP A 461 11.57 -19.65 -21.61
CA ASP A 461 11.23 -20.76 -22.53
C ASP A 461 12.52 -21.37 -23.16
N LYS A 462 13.70 -21.13 -22.59
CA LYS A 462 15.01 -21.65 -23.05
C LYS A 462 15.31 -21.43 -24.55
N ASN A 463 14.82 -20.35 -25.17
CA ASN A 463 14.93 -20.14 -26.62
C ASN A 463 14.40 -21.35 -27.41
N SER A 464 13.44 -22.08 -26.85
CA SER A 464 12.87 -23.27 -27.47
C SER A 464 11.68 -22.97 -28.38
N ASP A 465 11.22 -21.71 -28.37
CA ASP A 465 10.06 -21.19 -29.12
C ASP A 465 8.88 -22.18 -29.03
N THR A 466 8.63 -22.75 -27.85
CA THR A 466 7.54 -23.74 -27.68
C THR A 466 6.22 -23.09 -27.35
N ILE A 467 6.26 -21.86 -26.85
CA ILE A 467 5.13 -21.02 -26.51
C ILE A 467 5.20 -19.74 -27.34
N SER A 468 4.04 -19.25 -27.79
CA SER A 468 3.92 -17.91 -28.33
C SER A 468 3.56 -16.94 -27.21
N GLU A 469 4.51 -16.18 -26.67
CA GLU A 469 4.21 -15.17 -25.65
C GLU A 469 3.30 -14.07 -26.20
N ASP A 470 3.49 -13.66 -27.46
CA ASP A 470 2.65 -12.66 -28.13
C ASP A 470 1.16 -13.07 -28.21
N ALA A 471 0.87 -14.37 -28.29
CA ALA A 471 -0.49 -14.91 -28.29
C ALA A 471 -0.95 -15.38 -26.89
N SER A 472 -0.07 -15.31 -25.89
CA SER A 472 -0.34 -15.72 -24.51
C SER A 472 -0.69 -14.52 -23.64
N SER A 473 -1.32 -14.78 -22.50
CA SER A 473 -1.72 -13.74 -21.56
C SER A 473 -1.82 -14.31 -20.16
N GLY A 474 -1.89 -13.43 -19.16
CA GLY A 474 -2.26 -13.83 -17.82
C GLY A 474 -3.22 -12.85 -17.18
N VAL A 475 -3.73 -13.22 -16.03
CA VAL A 475 -4.51 -12.35 -15.16
C VAL A 475 -3.93 -12.44 -13.77
N ILE A 476 -3.71 -11.29 -13.14
CA ILE A 476 -3.28 -11.22 -11.75
C ILE A 476 -4.12 -10.21 -10.99
N ARG A 477 -4.61 -10.56 -9.79
CA ARG A 477 -5.41 -9.65 -8.97
C ARG A 477 -4.99 -9.70 -7.52
N TYR A 478 -5.21 -8.57 -6.87
CA TYR A 478 -5.07 -8.39 -5.43
C TYR A 478 -6.42 -7.95 -4.86
N PRO A 479 -6.78 -8.36 -3.62
CA PRO A 479 -7.97 -7.89 -2.95
C PRO A 479 -7.86 -6.38 -2.74
N ILE A 480 -8.99 -5.69 -2.82
CA ILE A 480 -9.04 -4.25 -2.59
C ILE A 480 -8.96 -4.04 -1.07
N SER A 481 -7.76 -3.81 -0.53
CA SER A 481 -7.54 -3.43 0.87
C SER A 481 -7.26 -1.94 1.03
N GLY A 482 -7.37 -1.45 2.26
CA GLY A 482 -7.01 -0.08 2.59
C GLY A 482 -5.51 0.22 2.51
N GLN A 483 -4.65 -0.76 2.23
CA GLN A 483 -3.19 -0.63 2.16
C GLN A 483 -2.67 -0.17 0.78
N TYR A 484 -3.52 -0.21 -0.25
CA TYR A 484 -3.11 -0.02 -1.64
C TYR A 484 -3.37 1.37 -2.19
N ILE A 485 -2.65 1.77 -3.22
CA ILE A 485 -2.97 2.95 -4.01
C ILE A 485 -2.90 2.65 -5.50
N SER A 486 -4.04 2.74 -6.17
CA SER A 486 -4.14 2.71 -7.63
C SER A 486 -4.34 4.09 -8.21
N PHE A 487 -4.94 5.03 -7.46
CA PHE A 487 -5.19 6.38 -7.94
C PHE A 487 -4.68 7.41 -6.94
N LEU A 488 -3.82 8.31 -7.39
CA LEU A 488 -3.30 9.41 -6.61
C LEU A 488 -3.72 10.73 -7.26
N HIS A 489 -4.14 11.69 -6.44
CA HIS A 489 -4.34 13.08 -6.83
C HIS A 489 -3.73 13.95 -5.74
N VAL A 490 -2.73 14.75 -6.11
CA VAL A 490 -2.06 15.68 -5.18
C VAL A 490 -2.15 17.08 -5.74
N THR A 491 -2.67 18.00 -4.94
CA THR A 491 -2.69 19.44 -5.25
C THR A 491 -1.98 20.21 -4.15
N TYR A 492 -1.49 21.40 -4.48
CA TYR A 492 -1.02 22.38 -3.50
C TYR A 492 -1.93 23.59 -3.52
N ASP A 493 -2.49 23.91 -2.35
CA ASP A 493 -3.51 24.93 -2.17
C ASP A 493 -3.04 25.93 -1.10
N GLY A 494 -2.48 27.05 -1.55
CA GLY A 494 -1.92 28.06 -0.66
C GLY A 494 -2.98 29.07 -0.23
N ILE A 495 -3.12 29.32 1.07
CA ILE A 495 -4.02 30.34 1.63
C ILE A 495 -3.26 31.39 2.44
N ASP A 496 -3.56 32.67 2.21
CA ASP A 496 -3.04 33.78 3.01
C ASP A 496 -4.04 34.11 4.12
N VAL A 497 -3.60 34.07 5.37
CA VAL A 497 -4.45 34.34 6.54
C VAL A 497 -4.01 35.61 7.24
N ARG A 498 -4.97 36.52 7.46
CA ARG A 498 -4.78 37.78 8.19
C ARG A 498 -5.72 37.85 9.39
N LEU A 499 -5.25 38.44 10.48
CA LEU A 499 -6.06 38.68 11.69
C LEU A 499 -6.35 40.18 11.82
N GLU A 500 -7.63 40.54 11.87
CA GLU A 500 -8.14 41.93 11.93
C GLU A 500 -8.83 42.26 13.26
#